data_AF-A0A9Q0Q2B4-F1
#
_entry.id   AF-A0A9Q0Q2B4-F1
#
_cell.length_a   1.000
_cell.length_b   1.000
_cell.length_c   1.000
_cell.angle_alpha   90.00
_cell.angle_beta   90.00
_cell.angle_gamma   90.00
#
_symmetry.space_group_name_H-M   'P 1'
#
loop_
_entity.id
_entity.type
_entity.pdbx_description
1 polymer ?
#
loop_
_entity_poly.entity_id
_entity_poly.type
_entity_poly.pdbx_seq_one_letter_code
_entity_poly.pdbx_strand_id
1 'polypeptide(L)'
;MGMAATLGHVESFIHYHKCDYHLAVLGGCLSVTAYCNYRRLEIWVMKEYNEKGSWVKEYKIGAYMPKGLKQNLDRPLKIWKNASNRRVVRALCVLKNGEILLEYKNRVLVSYDPKKPV
;
A
#
# COMPACT_ATOMS: atom_id res chain seq x y z
N MET A 1 -46.95 19.90 13.58
CA MET A 1 -45.89 20.67 14.26
C MET A 1 -44.56 19.98 14.01
N GLY A 2 -43.80 20.47 13.03
CA GLY A 2 -42.41 20.09 12.85
C GLY A 2 -41.52 21.05 13.61
N MET A 3 -40.39 20.56 14.14
CA MET A 3 -39.27 21.42 14.49
C MET A 3 -38.06 20.96 13.70
N ALA A 4 -37.64 21.84 12.79
CA ALA A 4 -36.35 21.81 12.13
C ALA A 4 -35.26 22.19 13.15
N ALA A 5 -34.19 21.41 13.20
CA ALA A 5 -32.93 21.79 13.81
C ALA A 5 -31.90 21.97 12.70
N THR A 6 -31.12 23.03 12.85
CA THR A 6 -30.47 23.80 11.79
C THR A 6 -29.25 23.12 11.18
N LEU A 7 -29.14 23.30 9.87
CA LEU A 7 -28.03 23.00 8.98
C LEU A 7 -26.78 23.82 9.37
N GLY A 8 -25.73 23.17 9.87
CA GLY A 8 -24.38 23.76 9.91
C GLY A 8 -23.59 23.54 11.19
N HIS A 9 -23.12 22.32 11.47
CA HIS A 9 -21.83 22.09 12.17
C HIS A 9 -21.38 20.60 12.20
N VAL A 10 -21.49 19.84 11.11
CA VAL A 10 -20.94 18.47 11.06
C VAL A 10 -20.31 18.13 9.71
N GLU A 11 -19.50 19.03 9.17
CA GLU A 11 -18.55 18.69 8.11
C GLU A 11 -17.12 18.81 8.65
N SER A 12 -16.60 17.79 9.35
CA SER A 12 -15.13 17.67 9.60
C SER A 12 -14.63 16.35 10.25
N PHE A 13 -15.35 15.22 10.21
CA PHE A 13 -14.81 13.97 10.80
C PHE A 13 -14.95 12.71 9.94
N ILE A 14 -14.93 12.83 8.62
CA ILE A 14 -14.49 11.69 7.79
C ILE A 14 -13.00 11.89 7.54
N HIS A 15 -12.18 11.31 8.40
CA HIS A 15 -10.77 11.12 8.13
C HIS A 15 -10.70 10.20 6.88
N TYR A 16 -10.56 10.78 5.69
CA TYR A 16 -10.47 10.02 4.44
C TYR A 16 -9.15 9.22 4.48
N HIS A 17 -9.24 7.96 4.93
CA HIS A 17 -8.11 7.04 4.90
C HIS A 17 -7.80 6.73 3.43
N LYS A 18 -6.89 7.51 2.87
CA LYS A 18 -6.34 7.25 1.53
C LYS A 18 -5.48 5.98 1.61
N CYS A 19 -5.97 4.93 0.99
CA CYS A 19 -5.25 3.69 0.79
C CYS A 19 -5.04 3.46 -0.71
N ASP A 20 -3.86 2.96 -1.05
CA ASP A 20 -3.50 2.52 -2.40
C ASP A 20 -3.56 0.99 -2.40
N TYR A 21 -4.40 0.45 -3.27
CA TYR A 21 -4.57 -0.99 -3.43
C TYR A 21 -3.97 -1.44 -4.76
N HIS A 22 -3.24 -2.54 -4.74
CA HIS A 22 -2.68 -3.16 -5.94
C HIS A 22 -2.92 -4.67 -5.90
N LEU A 23 -3.54 -5.19 -6.95
CA LEU A 23 -3.80 -6.61 -7.13
C LEU A 23 -2.61 -7.28 -7.84
N ALA A 24 -2.16 -8.42 -7.34
CA ALA A 24 -1.02 -9.16 -7.85
C ALA A 24 -1.20 -10.67 -7.64
N VAL A 25 -0.31 -11.46 -8.26
CA VAL A 25 -0.18 -12.89 -7.97
C VAL A 25 1.15 -13.09 -7.24
N LEU A 26 1.09 -13.51 -5.97
CA LEU A 26 2.27 -13.74 -5.13
C LEU A 26 2.30 -15.20 -4.71
N GLY A 27 3.43 -15.88 -4.94
CA GLY A 27 3.56 -17.30 -4.59
C GLY A 27 2.54 -18.23 -5.26
N GLY A 28 1.94 -17.80 -6.38
CA GLY A 28 0.87 -18.53 -7.07
C GLY A 28 -0.56 -18.22 -6.60
N CYS A 29 -0.74 -17.38 -5.58
CA CYS A 29 -2.05 -17.03 -5.05
C CYS A 29 -2.47 -15.59 -5.41
N LEU A 30 -3.77 -15.37 -5.56
CA LEU A 30 -4.33 -14.02 -5.72
C LEU A 30 -4.07 -13.20 -4.45
N SER A 31 -3.51 -12.02 -4.63
CA SER A 31 -3.02 -11.20 -3.53
C SER A 31 -3.35 -9.73 -3.72
N VAL A 32 -3.64 -9.03 -2.62
CA VAL A 32 -3.86 -7.58 -2.57
C VAL A 32 -2.82 -6.94 -1.68
N THR A 33 -2.13 -5.97 -2.24
CA THR A 33 -1.24 -5.07 -1.51
C THR A 33 -2.01 -3.82 -1.12
N ALA A 34 -2.05 -3.47 0.15
CA ALA A 34 -2.71 -2.29 0.70
C ALA A 34 -1.70 -1.37 1.37
N TYR A 35 -1.51 -0.17 0.82
CA TYR A 35 -0.63 0.85 1.37
C TYR A 35 -1.44 2.06 1.84
N CYS A 36 -1.59 2.20 3.16
CA CYS A 36 -2.39 3.27 3.75
C CYS A 36 -1.53 4.38 4.38
N ASN A 37 -2.15 5.53 4.67
CA ASN A 37 -1.53 6.77 5.18
C ASN A 37 -0.51 6.62 6.32
N TYR A 38 -0.51 5.51 7.08
CA TYR A 38 0.48 5.19 8.11
C TYR A 38 1.80 4.60 7.58
N ARG A 39 2.03 4.65 6.26
CA ARG A 39 3.18 4.04 5.57
C ARG A 39 3.34 2.55 5.85
N ARG A 40 2.23 1.87 6.20
CA ARG A 40 2.21 0.43 6.43
C ARG A 40 1.75 -0.22 5.14
N LEU A 41 2.54 -1.18 4.69
CA LEU A 41 2.22 -2.00 3.55
C LEU A 41 1.74 -3.36 4.07
N GLU A 42 0.48 -3.66 3.84
CA GLU A 42 -0.09 -4.97 4.17
C GLU A 42 -0.28 -5.76 2.88
N ILE A 43 0.01 -7.06 2.94
CA ILE A 43 -0.23 -7.97 1.82
C ILE A 43 -1.19 -9.03 2.29
N TRP A 44 -2.31 -9.12 1.59
CA TRP A 44 -3.37 -10.09 1.83
C TRP A 44 -3.36 -11.13 0.71
N VAL A 45 -3.48 -12.40 1.06
CA VAL A 45 -3.48 -13.53 0.13
C VAL A 45 -4.80 -14.29 0.28
N MET A 46 -5.45 -14.60 -0.83
CA MET A 46 -6.63 -15.45 -0.85
C MET A 46 -6.18 -16.92 -0.88
N LYS A 47 -6.53 -17.70 0.15
CA LYS A 47 -6.12 -19.11 0.25
C LYS A 47 -7.08 -20.04 -0.50
N GLU A 48 -8.36 -19.72 -0.48
CA GLU A 48 -9.42 -20.44 -1.19
C GLU A 48 -10.23 -19.48 -2.04
N TYR A 49 -10.38 -19.81 -3.32
CA TYR A 49 -11.11 -18.98 -4.28
C TYR A 49 -12.62 -19.12 -4.09
N ASN A 50 -13.36 -18.03 -4.33
CA ASN A 50 -14.82 -17.91 -4.09
C ASN A 50 -15.25 -17.91 -2.61
N GLU A 51 -14.33 -18.11 -1.67
CA GLU A 51 -14.59 -18.02 -0.24
C GLU A 51 -14.20 -16.62 0.27
N LYS A 52 -15.18 -15.73 0.50
CA LYS A 52 -14.91 -14.34 0.92
C LYS A 52 -14.09 -14.25 2.22
N GLY A 53 -14.24 -15.22 3.12
CA GLY A 53 -13.52 -15.29 4.40
C GLY A 53 -12.06 -15.75 4.28
N SER A 54 -11.63 -16.21 3.10
CA SER A 54 -10.32 -16.85 2.92
C SER A 54 -9.15 -15.89 2.68
N TRP A 55 -9.40 -14.58 2.75
CA TRP A 55 -8.34 -13.57 2.69
C TRP A 55 -7.60 -13.53 4.02
N VAL A 56 -6.32 -13.89 3.99
CA VAL A 56 -5.43 -13.82 5.16
C VAL A 56 -4.39 -12.74 4.97
N LYS A 57 -4.07 -12.01 6.04
CA LYS A 57 -2.99 -11.04 6.06
C LYS A 57 -1.67 -11.79 6.23
N GLU A 58 -1.01 -12.07 5.11
CA GLU A 58 0.23 -12.86 5.09
C GLU A 58 1.43 -12.02 5.52
N TYR A 59 1.51 -10.77 5.08
CA TYR A 59 2.65 -9.89 5.38
C TYR A 59 2.21 -8.54 5.92
N LYS A 60 2.94 -8.07 6.94
CA LYS A 60 2.80 -6.73 7.52
C LYS A 60 4.16 -6.04 7.49
N ILE A 61 4.35 -5.20 6.49
CA ILE A 61 5.60 -4.49 6.25
C ILE A 61 5.44 -3.09 6.85
N GLY A 62 6.35 -2.76 7.77
CA GLY A 62 6.37 -1.48 8.47
C GLY A 62 6.61 -0.29 7.53
N ALA A 63 6.88 0.89 8.12
CA ALA A 63 7.23 2.10 7.38
C ALA A 63 8.64 2.02 6.77
N TYR A 64 8.88 0.99 5.96
CA TYR A 64 10.13 0.73 5.30
C TYR A 64 10.23 1.63 4.07
N MET A 65 11.09 2.64 4.16
CA MET A 65 11.65 3.34 3.01
C MET A 65 13.17 3.17 3.05
N PRO A 66 13.78 2.56 2.03
CA PRO A 66 15.23 2.49 1.94
C PRO A 66 15.85 3.89 2.05
N LYS A 67 16.93 4.01 2.82
CA LYS A 67 17.57 5.30 3.12
C LYS A 67 17.99 6.06 1.85
N GLY A 68 18.43 5.36 0.80
CA GLY A 68 18.80 5.94 -0.50
C GLY A 68 17.63 6.43 -1.36
N LEU A 69 16.40 5.98 -1.06
CA LEU A 69 15.18 6.37 -1.76
C LEU A 69 14.65 7.73 -1.27
N LYS A 70 14.83 8.06 0.02
CA LYS A 70 14.39 9.36 0.57
C LYS A 70 15.04 10.53 -0.17
N GLN A 71 16.32 10.41 -0.51
CA GLN A 71 17.13 11.48 -1.11
C GLN A 71 16.85 11.67 -2.61
N ASN A 72 16.61 10.61 -3.37
CA ASN A 72 16.34 10.69 -4.82
C ASN A 72 14.95 11.24 -5.16
N LEU A 73 14.02 11.21 -4.20
CA LEU A 73 12.64 11.66 -4.40
C LEU A 73 12.40 13.13 -4.09
N ASP A 74 13.30 13.78 -3.34
CA ASP A 74 13.29 15.23 -3.13
C ASP A 74 13.79 16.00 -4.37
N ARG A 75 14.39 15.31 -5.34
CA ARG A 75 14.77 15.92 -6.62
C ARG A 75 13.65 15.68 -7.64
N PRO A 76 12.76 16.66 -7.90
CA PRO A 76 11.79 16.53 -8.97
C PRO A 76 12.54 16.47 -10.30
N LEU A 77 12.56 15.31 -10.95
CA LEU A 77 12.85 15.23 -12.38
C LEU A 77 11.69 15.98 -13.08
N LYS A 78 11.98 17.18 -13.56
CA LYS A 78 11.04 18.24 -13.98
C LYS A 78 9.99 17.85 -15.04
N ILE A 79 10.00 16.60 -15.52
CA ILE A 79 9.24 16.11 -16.67
C ILE A 79 7.91 15.46 -16.27
N TRP A 80 7.71 15.04 -15.00
CA TRP A 80 6.52 14.27 -14.61
C TRP A 80 5.79 14.87 -13.41
N LYS A 81 5.16 16.04 -13.61
CA LYS A 81 4.32 16.70 -12.58
C LYS A 81 2.87 16.18 -12.55
N ASN A 82 2.46 15.38 -13.53
CA ASN A 82 1.03 15.09 -13.76
C ASN A 82 0.61 13.65 -13.39
N ALA A 83 1.55 12.74 -13.16
CA ALA A 83 1.23 11.50 -12.49
C ALA A 83 1.06 11.83 -11.01
N SER A 84 -0.18 11.75 -10.52
CA SER A 84 -0.52 11.97 -9.12
C SER A 84 0.60 11.46 -8.21
N ASN A 85 1.08 12.31 -7.29
CA ASN A 85 2.16 12.07 -6.33
C ASN A 85 1.79 10.99 -5.27
N ARG A 86 1.02 9.98 -5.69
CA ARG A 86 0.58 8.83 -4.93
C ARG A 86 1.81 8.01 -4.62
N ARG A 87 2.02 7.76 -3.33
CA ARG A 87 3.14 6.96 -2.83
C ARG A 87 2.82 5.49 -3.07
N VAL A 88 2.78 5.09 -4.33
CA VAL A 88 2.44 3.71 -4.70
C VAL A 88 3.64 2.83 -4.36
N VAL A 89 3.40 1.87 -3.49
CA VAL A 89 4.29 0.73 -3.25
C VAL A 89 3.54 -0.51 -3.75
N ARG A 90 4.18 -1.30 -4.61
CA ARG A 90 3.60 -2.50 -5.21
C ARG A 90 4.44 -3.71 -4.83
N ALA A 91 3.80 -4.81 -4.46
CA ALA A 91 4.48 -6.10 -4.41
C ALA A 91 4.43 -6.73 -5.81
N LEU A 92 5.60 -7.13 -6.33
CA LEU A 92 5.71 -7.71 -7.66
C LEU A 92 5.70 -9.23 -7.62
N CYS A 93 6.54 -9.83 -6.78
CA CYS A 93 6.66 -11.28 -6.65
C CYS A 93 7.36 -11.68 -5.35
N VAL A 94 7.30 -12.97 -5.04
CA VAL A 94 8.12 -13.63 -4.03
C VAL A 94 9.32 -14.26 -4.75
N LEU A 95 10.53 -13.94 -4.30
CA LEU A 95 11.78 -14.47 -4.84
C LEU A 95 12.03 -15.89 -4.32
N LYS A 96 12.94 -16.63 -4.97
CA LYS A 96 13.27 -18.02 -4.58
C LYS A 96 13.79 -18.15 -3.14
N ASN A 97 14.40 -17.10 -2.60
CA ASN A 97 14.89 -17.05 -1.22
C ASN A 97 13.79 -16.70 -0.19
N GLY A 98 12.55 -16.44 -0.64
CA GLY A 98 11.42 -16.05 0.19
C GLY A 98 11.30 -14.55 0.46
N GLU A 99 12.21 -13.73 -0.09
CA GLU A 99 12.09 -12.27 -0.02
C GLU A 99 10.99 -11.77 -0.97
N ILE A 100 10.44 -10.60 -0.65
CA ILE A 100 9.38 -9.96 -1.43
C ILE A 100 9.99 -8.83 -2.23
N LEU A 101 9.81 -8.86 -3.56
CA LEU A 101 10.24 -7.78 -4.42
C LEU A 101 9.20 -6.67 -4.42
N LEU A 102 9.59 -5.50 -3.91
CA LEU A 102 8.76 -4.30 -3.82
C LEU A 102 9.19 -3.24 -4.82
N GLU A 103 8.23 -2.63 -5.50
CA GLU A 103 8.42 -1.48 -6.36
C GLU A 103 7.93 -0.20 -5.68
N TYR A 104 8.80 0.80 -5.58
CA TYR A 104 8.48 2.13 -5.03
C TYR A 104 8.39 3.15 -6.15
N LYS A 105 7.26 3.86 -6.22
CA LYS A 105 7.00 4.98 -7.16
C LYS A 105 7.34 4.65 -8.62
N ASN A 106 7.15 3.39 -9.03
CA ASN A 106 7.47 2.89 -10.38
C ASN A 106 8.92 3.16 -10.83
N ARG A 107 9.88 3.12 -9.89
CA ARG A 107 11.28 3.48 -10.16
C ARG A 107 12.29 2.56 -9.49
N VAL A 108 12.06 2.24 -8.22
CA VAL A 108 13.07 1.55 -7.41
C VAL A 108 12.52 0.21 -6.97
N LEU A 109 13.27 -0.84 -7.27
CA LEU A 109 13.03 -2.19 -6.82
C LEU A 109 13.84 -2.46 -5.56
N VAL A 110 13.20 -3.10 -4.59
CA VAL A 110 13.81 -3.44 -3.30
C VAL A 110 13.41 -4.85 -2.94
N SER A 111 14.38 -5.66 -2.55
CA SER A 111 14.10 -6.94 -1.91
C SER A 111 13.85 -6.73 -0.42
N TYR A 112 12.74 -7.24 0.09
CA TYR A 112 12.38 -7.18 1.51
C TYR A 112 12.38 -8.59 2.10
N ASP A 113 13.17 -8.80 3.16
CA ASP A 113 13.17 -10.05 3.92
C ASP A 113 12.05 -10.01 4.98
N PRO A 114 10.96 -10.78 4.82
CA PRO A 114 9.87 -10.80 5.81
C PRO A 114 10.27 -11.44 7.14
N LYS A 115 11.38 -12.20 7.21
CA LYS A 115 11.87 -12.84 8.43
C LYS A 115 12.69 -11.89 9.31
N LYS A 116 13.14 -10.76 8.76
CA LYS A 116 13.88 -9.72 9.48
C LYS A 116 13.11 -8.40 9.41
N PRO A 117 12.03 -8.26 10.19
CA PRO A 117 11.29 -7.01 10.22
C PRO A 117 12.19 -5.86 10.68
N VAL A 118 12.09 -4.73 9.98
CA VAL A 118 12.89 -3.50 10.17
C VAL A 118 12.20 -2.56 11.15
#